data_AF-A0A9P7BFS9-F1
#
_entry.id   AF-A0A9P7BFS9-F1
#
_cell.length_a   1.000
_cell.length_b   1.000
_cell.length_c   1.000
_cell.angle_alpha   90.00
_cell.angle_beta   90.00
_cell.angle_gamma   90.00
#
_symmetry.space_group_name_H-M   'P 1'
#
loop_
_entity.id
_entity.type
_entity.pdbx_description
1 polymer ?
#
loop_
_entity_poly.entity_id
_entity_poly.type
_entity_poly.pdbx_seq_one_letter_code
_entity_poly.pdbx_strand_id
1 'polypeptide(L)'
;MFSRSSSYVFSASKTELKKSGVRYTAQSKKNRIDVQLLKDFPGLGVKGQIIAVKPSAMTNKLYPFNGAVYMNYKNAEPSIPVVSKQEAAAAFAALKNAERAAKKENKVKLNPILKSEIDAKKDNGETLLSLDDLLAIDLNTLSSSDLDLVFSKIPKKLIFVKKSKDNNSITSLKLSLIREQIESVLSKYIRESDVVIKFFNNSNTVISLKSEAGETLDSISKLGTYYVNVNYEEREHIITIVVNSGNN
;
A
#
# COMPACT_ATOMS: atom_id res chain seq x y z
N MET A 1 8.42 9.43 -66.88
CA MET A 1 7.84 8.77 -65.70
C MET A 1 8.72 9.09 -64.50
N PHE A 2 8.34 10.09 -63.69
CA PHE A 2 9.13 10.51 -62.52
C PHE A 2 8.55 9.88 -61.26
N SER A 3 9.30 8.95 -60.67
CA SER A 3 9.04 8.40 -59.35
C SER A 3 9.38 9.45 -58.30
N ARG A 4 8.39 9.93 -57.54
CA ARG A 4 8.60 10.73 -56.33
C ARG A 4 8.36 9.82 -55.13
N SER A 5 9.42 9.17 -54.66
CA SER A 5 9.44 8.60 -53.31
C SER A 5 9.53 9.75 -52.31
N SER A 6 8.38 10.18 -51.76
CA SER A 6 8.34 11.01 -50.56
C SER A 6 8.59 10.12 -49.34
N SER A 7 9.84 9.99 -48.93
CA SER A 7 10.17 9.48 -47.60
C SER A 7 9.84 10.58 -46.58
N TYR A 8 8.63 10.52 -46.01
CA TYR A 8 8.37 11.23 -44.75
C TYR A 8 9.14 10.52 -43.65
N VAL A 9 10.34 11.01 -43.37
CA VAL A 9 11.05 10.70 -42.12
C VAL A 9 10.21 11.31 -41.00
N PHE A 10 9.52 10.47 -40.23
CA PHE A 10 8.90 10.87 -38.96
C PHE A 10 10.01 11.20 -37.94
N SER A 11 10.62 12.38 -38.08
CA SER A 11 11.55 12.97 -37.12
C SER A 11 10.94 14.21 -36.47
N ALA A 12 9.69 14.12 -36.02
CA ALA A 12 9.11 15.10 -35.10
C ALA A 12 7.99 14.47 -34.29
N SER A 13 8.21 14.40 -32.96
CA SER A 13 7.19 14.41 -31.87
C SER A 13 7.58 13.63 -30.61
N LYS A 14 8.88 13.39 -30.31
CA LYS A 14 9.28 13.03 -28.93
C LYS A 14 9.29 14.24 -27.96
N THR A 15 9.20 15.47 -28.46
CA THR A 15 9.24 16.70 -27.66
C THR A 15 7.87 17.25 -27.27
N GLU A 16 6.76 16.80 -27.87
CA GLU A 16 5.43 17.35 -27.57
C GLU A 16 4.63 16.52 -26.56
N LEU A 17 5.03 15.28 -26.28
CA LEU A 17 4.38 14.42 -25.28
C LEU A 17 4.76 14.73 -23.82
N LYS A 18 5.45 15.85 -23.54
CA LYS A 18 5.83 16.28 -22.17
C LYS A 18 5.17 17.59 -21.71
N LYS A 19 3.96 17.91 -22.20
CA LYS A 19 3.17 19.08 -21.74
C LYS A 19 1.76 18.74 -21.21
N SER A 20 1.50 17.51 -20.76
CA SER A 20 0.29 17.20 -19.96
C SER A 20 0.59 17.00 -18.47
N GLY A 21 1.80 17.32 -18.02
CA GLY A 21 2.05 17.54 -16.60
C GLY A 21 1.36 18.84 -16.19
N VAL A 22 0.13 18.77 -15.69
CA VAL A 22 -0.55 19.90 -15.04
C VAL A 22 0.35 20.37 -13.90
N ARG A 23 1.19 21.37 -14.18
CA ARG A 23 2.00 22.01 -13.15
C ARG A 23 1.00 22.77 -12.29
N TYR A 24 0.70 22.23 -11.10
CA TYR A 24 -0.08 22.94 -10.10
C TYR A 24 0.68 24.20 -9.69
N THR A 25 0.44 25.30 -10.40
CA THR A 25 0.98 26.60 -10.04
C THR A 25 0.42 26.99 -8.67
N ALA A 26 1.14 27.80 -7.90
CA ALA A 26 0.64 28.30 -6.62
C ALA A 26 -0.72 29.01 -6.76
N GLN A 27 -1.01 29.58 -7.93
CA GLN A 27 -2.29 30.17 -8.28
C GLN A 27 -3.43 29.13 -8.35
N SER A 28 -3.20 27.96 -8.96
CA SER A 28 -4.21 26.88 -9.02
C SER A 28 -4.66 26.36 -7.65
N LYS A 29 -3.78 26.43 -6.63
CA LYS A 29 -4.10 26.04 -5.24
C LYS A 29 -5.09 27.01 -4.54
N LYS A 30 -5.27 28.22 -5.08
CA LYS A 30 -6.23 29.20 -4.57
C LYS A 30 -7.66 28.94 -5.04
N ASN A 31 -7.85 28.12 -6.09
CA ASN A 31 -9.17 27.79 -6.61
C ASN A 31 -10.03 27.12 -5.53
N ARG A 32 -11.27 27.58 -5.42
CA ARG A 32 -12.30 27.05 -4.51
C ARG A 32 -13.57 26.79 -5.31
N ILE A 33 -14.33 25.82 -4.85
CA ILE A 33 -15.62 25.41 -5.42
C ILE A 33 -16.67 25.47 -4.32
N ASP A 34 -17.86 25.94 -4.65
CA ASP A 34 -18.97 25.99 -3.71
C ASP A 34 -19.65 24.62 -3.64
N VAL A 35 -19.83 24.13 -2.42
CA VAL A 35 -20.45 22.83 -2.15
C VAL A 35 -21.43 22.96 -0.99
N GLN A 36 -22.52 22.20 -1.03
CA GLN A 36 -23.44 22.07 0.09
C GLN A 36 -23.13 20.81 0.88
N LEU A 37 -22.97 20.96 2.20
CA LEU A 37 -22.75 19.85 3.10
C LEU A 37 -24.07 19.13 3.39
N LEU A 38 -24.10 17.81 3.21
CA LEU A 38 -25.24 16.95 3.58
C LEU A 38 -25.05 16.30 4.97
N LYS A 39 -23.82 16.31 5.48
CA LYS A 39 -23.42 15.79 6.80
C LYS A 39 -22.57 16.81 7.55
N ASP A 40 -22.51 16.69 8.86
CA ASP A 40 -21.62 17.50 9.68
C ASP A 40 -20.17 17.04 9.51
N PHE A 41 -19.27 17.99 9.27
CA PHE A 41 -17.84 17.72 9.13
C PHE A 41 -17.03 18.54 10.14
N PRO A 42 -16.33 17.88 11.08
CA PRO A 42 -15.54 18.58 12.08
C PRO A 42 -14.43 19.39 11.40
N GLY A 43 -14.29 20.64 11.82
CA GLY A 43 -13.34 21.60 11.26
C GLY A 43 -13.74 22.26 9.94
N LEU A 44 -14.83 21.84 9.29
CA LEU A 44 -15.24 22.36 7.97
C LEU A 44 -16.58 23.10 8.02
N GLY A 45 -17.62 22.49 8.61
CA GLY A 45 -18.94 23.08 8.69
C GLY A 45 -20.02 22.08 9.05
N VAL A 46 -21.27 22.56 9.07
CA VAL A 46 -22.45 21.76 9.46
C VAL A 46 -23.33 21.42 8.25
N LYS A 47 -24.18 20.42 8.42
CA LYS A 47 -25.17 19.99 7.44
C LYS A 47 -26.07 21.16 7.01
N GLY A 48 -26.33 21.25 5.71
CA GLY A 48 -27.13 22.30 5.08
C GLY A 48 -26.33 23.56 4.72
N GLN A 49 -25.09 23.71 5.19
CA GLN A 49 -24.26 24.88 4.91
C GLN A 49 -23.62 24.83 3.51
N ILE A 50 -23.59 25.96 2.81
CA ILE A 50 -22.85 26.15 1.56
C ILE A 50 -21.48 26.74 1.87
N ILE A 51 -20.41 26.06 1.45
CA ILE A 51 -19.01 26.41 1.77
C ILE A 51 -18.14 26.33 0.52
N ALA A 52 -17.21 27.28 0.39
CA ALA A 52 -16.17 27.28 -0.65
C ALA A 52 -14.97 26.40 -0.22
N VAL A 53 -14.81 25.23 -0.82
CA VAL A 53 -13.78 24.24 -0.48
C VAL A 53 -12.77 24.02 -1.60
N LYS A 54 -11.63 23.40 -1.28
CA LYS A 54 -10.66 22.96 -2.30
C LYS A 54 -11.23 21.77 -3.09
N PRO A 55 -10.99 21.68 -4.43
CA PRO A 55 -11.42 20.51 -5.21
C PRO A 55 -10.93 19.16 -4.65
N SER A 56 -9.66 19.10 -4.22
CA SER A 56 -9.11 17.88 -3.60
C SER A 56 -9.80 17.53 -2.28
N ALA A 57 -10.17 18.52 -1.45
CA ALA A 57 -10.92 18.26 -0.22
C ALA A 57 -12.34 17.75 -0.52
N MET A 58 -12.95 18.25 -1.59
CA MET A 58 -14.25 17.78 -2.05
C MET A 58 -14.17 16.31 -2.46
N THR A 59 -13.28 15.94 -3.40
CA THR A 59 -13.19 14.58 -3.93
C THR A 59 -12.75 13.56 -2.88
N ASN A 60 -11.78 13.90 -2.03
CA ASN A 60 -11.18 12.92 -1.12
C ASN A 60 -11.92 12.76 0.21
N LYS A 61 -12.56 13.83 0.71
CA LYS A 61 -13.13 13.85 2.07
C LYS A 61 -14.63 14.07 2.12
N LEU A 62 -15.17 14.96 1.29
CA LEU A 62 -16.56 15.41 1.42
C LEU A 62 -17.54 14.64 0.51
N TYR A 63 -17.14 14.33 -0.72
CA TYR A 63 -17.95 13.60 -1.68
C TYR A 63 -18.20 12.12 -1.30
N PRO A 64 -17.21 11.39 -0.75
CA PRO A 64 -17.44 10.00 -0.35
C PRO A 64 -18.62 9.85 0.61
N PHE A 65 -19.42 8.80 0.42
CA PHE A 65 -20.61 8.49 1.23
C PHE A 65 -21.66 9.61 1.22
N ASN A 66 -21.80 10.34 0.12
CA ASN A 66 -22.78 11.42 -0.06
C ASN A 66 -22.70 12.47 1.05
N GLY A 67 -21.48 12.86 1.43
CA GLY A 67 -21.27 13.85 2.47
C GLY A 67 -21.52 15.29 2.02
N ALA A 68 -21.31 15.60 0.74
CA ALA A 68 -21.55 16.91 0.16
C ALA A 68 -21.95 16.82 -1.32
N VAL A 69 -22.58 17.87 -1.83
CA VAL A 69 -23.03 18.01 -3.21
C VAL A 69 -22.43 19.26 -3.84
N TYR A 70 -22.00 19.13 -5.09
CA TYR A 70 -21.47 20.26 -5.87
C TYR A 70 -22.55 21.28 -6.21
N MET A 71 -22.26 22.56 -6.01
CA MET A 71 -23.11 23.66 -6.48
C MET A 71 -22.57 24.19 -7.80
N ASN A 72 -22.77 23.41 -8.86
CA ASN A 72 -22.15 23.65 -10.18
C ASN A 72 -22.71 24.87 -10.94
N TYR A 73 -23.85 25.42 -10.51
CA TYR A 73 -24.50 26.57 -11.14
C TYR A 73 -24.92 27.60 -10.08
N LYS A 74 -24.88 28.89 -10.43
CA LYS A 74 -25.17 30.02 -9.52
C LYS A 74 -26.57 29.97 -8.88
N ASN A 75 -27.50 29.24 -9.50
CA ASN A 75 -28.89 29.07 -9.04
C ASN A 75 -29.25 27.59 -8.86
N ALA A 76 -28.27 26.71 -8.59
CA ALA A 76 -28.57 25.32 -8.30
C ALA A 76 -29.47 25.24 -7.06
N GLU A 77 -30.60 24.54 -7.16
CA GLU A 77 -31.49 24.35 -6.02
C GLU A 77 -30.76 23.51 -4.96
N PRO A 78 -30.63 24.03 -3.73
CA PRO A 78 -29.97 23.31 -2.67
C PRO A 78 -30.82 22.08 -2.31
N SER A 79 -30.18 20.92 -2.22
CA SER A 79 -30.86 19.64 -1.95
C SER A 79 -31.50 19.60 -0.55
N ILE A 80 -31.02 20.44 0.36
CA ILE A 80 -31.47 20.58 1.74
C ILE A 80 -31.68 22.09 2.00
N PRO A 81 -32.62 22.51 2.87
CA PRO A 81 -32.72 23.89 3.31
C PRO A 81 -31.35 24.44 3.76
N VAL A 82 -31.02 25.63 3.27
CA VAL A 82 -29.73 26.27 3.57
C VAL A 82 -29.76 26.85 4.97
N VAL A 83 -28.85 26.38 5.81
CA VAL A 83 -28.67 26.91 7.17
C VAL A 83 -27.93 28.25 7.09
N SER A 84 -28.40 29.24 7.84
CA SER A 84 -27.77 30.56 7.85
C SER A 84 -26.37 30.49 8.46
N LYS A 85 -25.47 31.39 8.06
CA LYS A 85 -24.08 31.39 8.56
C LYS A 85 -23.99 31.57 10.09
N GLN A 86 -24.98 32.24 10.70
CA GLN A 86 -25.01 32.49 12.14
C GLN A 86 -25.37 31.23 12.93
N GLU A 87 -26.39 30.49 12.48
CA GLU A 87 -26.79 29.21 13.06
C GLU A 87 -25.69 28.16 12.91
N ALA A 88 -25.03 28.14 11.74
CA ALA A 88 -23.91 27.25 11.48
C ALA A 88 -22.72 27.50 12.42
N ALA A 89 -22.41 28.76 12.73
CA ALA A 89 -21.34 29.12 13.64
C ALA A 89 -21.62 28.66 15.08
N ALA A 90 -22.87 28.81 15.54
CA ALA A 90 -23.30 28.35 16.86
C ALA A 90 -23.22 26.83 16.99
N ALA A 91 -23.72 26.09 16.00
CA ALA A 91 -23.66 24.63 15.97
C ALA A 91 -22.20 24.11 15.92
N PHE A 92 -21.33 24.76 15.15
CA PHE A 92 -19.91 24.41 15.09
C PHE A 92 -19.20 24.62 16.44
N ALA A 93 -19.51 25.71 17.14
CA ALA A 93 -18.96 25.97 18.47
C ALA A 93 -19.39 24.88 19.48
N ALA A 94 -20.64 24.43 19.42
CA ALA A 94 -21.15 23.34 20.25
C ALA A 94 -20.40 22.02 19.99
N LEU A 95 -20.21 21.63 18.73
CA LEU A 95 -19.48 20.42 18.35
C LEU A 95 -18.01 20.46 18.83
N LYS A 96 -17.33 21.59 18.67
CA LYS A 96 -15.95 21.76 19.12
C LYS A 96 -15.80 21.67 20.64
N ASN A 97 -16.81 22.13 21.38
CA ASN A 97 -16.83 22.01 22.84
C ASN A 97 -17.07 20.56 23.28
N ALA A 98 -17.95 19.82 22.59
CA ALA A 98 -18.18 18.40 22.84
C ALA A 98 -16.91 17.55 22.59
N GLU A 99 -16.18 17.80 21.50
CA GLU A 99 -14.91 17.09 21.24
C GLU A 99 -13.83 17.39 22.30
N ARG A 100 -13.78 18.63 22.82
CA ARG A 100 -12.86 19.01 23.89
C ARG A 100 -13.23 18.37 25.22
N ALA A 101 -14.51 18.15 25.50
CA ALA A 101 -14.96 17.42 26.68
C ALA A 101 -14.59 15.93 26.57
N ALA A 102 -14.87 15.27 25.43
CA ALA A 102 -14.52 13.87 25.19
C ALA A 102 -13.00 13.61 25.28
N LYS A 103 -12.16 14.54 24.82
CA LYS A 103 -10.70 14.43 24.95
C LYS A 103 -10.18 14.63 26.38
N LYS A 104 -10.95 15.27 27.25
CA LYS A 104 -10.57 15.43 28.67
C LYS A 104 -10.94 14.20 29.49
N GLU A 105 -12.02 13.49 29.15
CA GLU A 105 -12.43 12.26 29.83
C GLU A 105 -11.55 11.06 29.47
N ASN A 106 -11.03 11.00 28.23
CA ASN A 106 -10.09 9.95 27.81
C ASN A 106 -8.64 10.15 28.29
N LYS A 107 -8.36 11.17 29.12
CA LYS A 107 -7.13 11.18 29.94
C LYS A 107 -7.33 10.27 31.14
N VAL A 108 -7.43 8.97 30.88
CA VAL A 108 -7.24 7.94 31.89
C VAL A 108 -5.91 8.25 32.58
N LYS A 109 -5.94 8.38 33.91
CA LYS A 109 -4.76 8.55 34.74
C LYS A 109 -3.88 7.31 34.52
N LEU A 110 -2.92 7.40 33.61
CA LEU A 110 -1.86 6.40 33.47
C LEU A 110 -1.21 6.21 34.83
N ASN A 111 -1.20 4.97 35.31
CA ASN A 111 -0.49 4.58 36.53
C ASN A 111 0.96 5.10 36.44
N PRO A 112 1.53 5.65 37.53
CA PRO A 112 2.86 6.27 37.53
C PRO A 112 3.97 5.33 37.04
N ILE A 113 3.77 4.02 37.13
CA ILE A 113 4.69 2.96 36.68
C ILE A 113 4.90 2.98 35.15
N LEU A 114 3.85 3.26 34.38
CA LEU A 114 3.96 3.32 32.91
C LEU A 114 4.59 4.63 32.42
N LYS A 115 4.58 5.70 33.23
CA LYS A 115 5.23 6.97 32.87
C LYS A 115 6.75 6.87 32.99
N SER A 116 7.26 6.21 34.04
CA SER A 116 8.70 5.99 34.20
C SER A 116 9.31 5.14 33.08
N GLU A 117 8.57 4.18 32.52
CA GLU A 117 9.05 3.39 31.36
C GLU A 117 9.04 4.17 30.03
N ILE A 118 8.11 5.13 29.88
CA ILE A 118 8.03 5.98 28.69
C ILE A 118 9.08 7.10 28.75
N ASP A 119 9.34 7.65 29.94
CA ASP A 119 10.35 8.67 30.15
C ASP A 119 11.77 8.07 30.03
N ALA A 120 11.99 6.84 30.52
CA ALA A 120 13.23 6.09 30.28
C ALA A 120 13.47 5.75 28.79
N LYS A 121 12.41 5.72 27.95
CA LYS A 121 12.52 5.56 26.50
C LYS A 121 12.72 6.89 25.76
N LYS A 122 12.39 8.03 26.37
CA LYS A 122 12.60 9.37 25.78
C LYS A 122 14.03 9.87 25.93
N ASP A 123 14.76 9.42 26.96
CA ASP A 123 16.19 9.73 27.11
C ASP A 123 17.07 8.99 26.09
N ASN A 124 16.53 8.00 25.38
CA ASN A 124 17.15 7.40 24.19
C ASN A 124 16.79 8.16 22.88
N GLY A 125 16.11 9.31 22.97
CA GLY A 125 15.58 10.06 21.84
C GLY A 125 16.59 10.97 21.11
N GLU A 126 17.81 11.11 21.61
CA GLU A 126 18.89 11.86 20.95
C GLU A 126 20.23 11.09 20.97
N THR A 127 20.19 9.76 20.86
CA THR A 127 21.34 9.09 20.25
C THR A 127 21.33 9.45 18.77
N LEU A 128 21.94 10.59 18.45
CA LEU A 128 22.38 10.89 17.09
C LEU A 128 23.16 9.66 16.63
N LEU A 129 22.59 8.94 15.65
CA LEU A 129 23.24 7.78 15.07
C LEU A 129 24.65 8.19 14.70
N SER A 130 25.64 7.44 15.21
CA SER A 130 27.02 7.71 14.85
C SER A 130 27.17 7.52 13.33
N LEU A 131 28.18 8.14 12.74
CA LEU A 131 28.46 7.96 11.31
C LEU A 131 28.69 6.47 10.98
N ASP A 132 29.25 5.72 11.93
CA ASP A 132 29.44 4.27 11.83
C ASP A 132 28.09 3.53 11.89
N ASP A 133 27.13 3.96 12.72
CA ASP A 133 25.78 3.38 12.72
C ASP A 133 25.05 3.66 11.39
N LEU A 134 25.21 4.86 10.81
CA LEU A 134 24.62 5.18 9.51
C LEU A 134 25.21 4.35 8.36
N LEU A 135 26.50 4.00 8.46
CA LEU A 135 27.16 3.10 7.53
C LEU A 135 26.79 1.64 7.76
N ALA A 136 26.42 1.27 8.99
CA ALA A 136 25.98 -0.07 9.36
C ALA A 136 24.49 -0.33 9.09
N ILE A 137 23.67 0.70 8.83
CA ILE A 137 22.28 0.53 8.39
C ILE A 137 22.31 -0.07 6.99
N ASP A 138 22.25 -1.40 6.93
CA ASP A 138 21.97 -2.10 5.69
C ASP A 138 20.50 -1.83 5.32
N LEU A 139 20.29 -1.08 4.24
CA LEU A 139 18.96 -0.73 3.71
C LEU A 139 18.11 -1.96 3.33
N ASN A 140 18.74 -3.14 3.27
CA ASN A 140 18.11 -4.42 3.03
C ASN A 140 17.68 -5.15 4.31
N THR A 141 18.07 -4.65 5.49
CA THR A 141 17.58 -5.19 6.76
C THR A 141 16.11 -4.84 6.94
N LEU A 142 15.31 -5.88 7.22
CA LEU A 142 13.89 -5.75 7.48
C LEU A 142 13.66 -5.49 8.97
N SER A 143 12.68 -4.65 9.29
CA SER A 143 12.27 -4.51 10.67
C SER A 143 11.68 -5.82 11.18
N SER A 144 11.79 -6.08 12.49
CA SER A 144 11.24 -7.30 13.10
C SER A 144 9.74 -7.44 12.87
N SER A 145 8.99 -6.32 12.88
CA SER A 145 7.56 -6.32 12.56
C SER A 145 7.26 -6.70 11.12
N ASP A 146 8.10 -6.30 10.17
CA ASP A 146 7.91 -6.64 8.75
C ASP A 146 8.22 -8.12 8.51
N LEU A 147 9.23 -8.66 9.20
CA LEU A 147 9.55 -10.08 9.17
C LEU A 147 8.37 -10.92 9.69
N ASP A 148 7.81 -10.57 10.85
CA ASP A 148 6.62 -11.25 11.39
C ASP A 148 5.45 -11.21 10.40
N LEU A 149 5.25 -10.08 9.75
CA LEU A 149 4.21 -9.91 8.74
C LEU A 149 4.45 -10.83 7.53
N VAL A 150 5.68 -10.87 7.00
CA VAL A 150 6.06 -11.77 5.90
C VAL A 150 5.79 -13.22 6.29
N PHE A 151 6.36 -13.69 7.40
CA PHE A 151 6.20 -15.08 7.85
C PHE A 151 4.75 -15.47 8.13
N SER A 152 3.92 -14.54 8.60
CA SER A 152 2.47 -14.78 8.81
C SER A 152 1.70 -14.99 7.50
N LYS A 153 2.22 -14.48 6.38
CA LYS A 153 1.56 -14.51 5.05
C LYS A 153 2.19 -15.49 4.07
N ILE A 154 3.30 -16.15 4.42
CA ILE A 154 3.89 -17.19 3.58
C ILE A 154 2.84 -18.31 3.37
N PRO A 155 2.60 -18.73 2.11
CA PRO A 155 1.66 -19.80 1.84
C PRO A 155 2.22 -21.13 2.37
N LYS A 156 1.41 -21.85 3.16
CA LYS A 156 1.78 -23.20 3.66
C LYS A 156 1.79 -24.25 2.55
N LYS A 157 1.02 -24.04 1.49
CA LYS A 157 0.86 -24.99 0.40
C LYS A 157 0.85 -24.28 -0.95
N LEU A 158 1.66 -24.77 -1.89
CA LEU A 158 1.65 -24.38 -3.30
C LEU A 158 1.29 -25.57 -4.17
N ILE A 159 0.41 -25.35 -5.12
CA ILE A 159 -0.05 -26.40 -6.05
C ILE A 159 0.37 -25.98 -7.45
N PHE A 160 1.23 -26.79 -8.06
CA PHE A 160 1.61 -26.64 -9.46
C PHE A 160 0.82 -27.65 -10.28
N VAL A 161 0.01 -27.14 -11.20
CA VAL A 161 -0.72 -27.96 -12.15
C VAL A 161 0.03 -27.95 -13.47
N LYS A 162 0.60 -29.09 -13.83
CA LYS A 162 1.30 -29.24 -15.10
C LYS A 162 0.29 -29.51 -16.21
N LYS A 163 0.13 -28.55 -17.12
CA LYS A 163 -0.64 -28.73 -18.35
C LYS A 163 0.29 -29.33 -19.41
N SER A 164 0.21 -30.64 -19.64
CA SER A 164 0.90 -31.28 -20.77
C SER A 164 0.00 -31.19 -22.00
N LYS A 165 0.44 -30.47 -23.03
CA LYS A 165 -0.15 -30.57 -24.38
C LYS A 165 0.52 -31.65 -25.21
N ASP A 166 1.81 -31.90 -24.96
CA ASP A 166 2.62 -32.87 -25.69
C ASP A 166 3.23 -33.87 -24.70
N ASN A 167 3.07 -35.16 -24.99
CA ASN A 167 3.27 -36.26 -24.04
C ASN A 167 4.71 -36.49 -23.54
N ASN A 168 5.73 -35.76 -24.00
CA ASN A 168 7.12 -36.21 -23.84
C ASN A 168 8.13 -35.24 -23.23
N SER A 169 7.78 -34.01 -22.80
CA SER A 169 8.73 -33.18 -22.06
C SER A 169 8.16 -32.71 -20.74
N ILE A 170 8.76 -33.21 -19.66
CA ILE A 170 8.59 -32.64 -18.33
C ILE A 170 9.54 -31.46 -18.23
N THR A 171 9.02 -30.25 -18.44
CA THR A 171 9.75 -29.04 -18.07
C THR A 171 10.03 -29.11 -16.58
N SER A 172 11.31 -29.18 -16.22
CA SER A 172 11.73 -29.24 -14.84
C SER A 172 11.40 -27.92 -14.15
N LEU A 173 10.68 -27.99 -13.04
CA LEU A 173 10.41 -26.83 -12.19
C LEU A 173 11.69 -26.49 -11.45
N LYS A 174 12.35 -25.42 -11.87
CA LYS A 174 13.55 -24.89 -11.23
C LYS A 174 13.18 -24.16 -9.93
N LEU A 175 14.10 -24.15 -8.98
CA LEU A 175 13.95 -23.39 -7.72
C LEU A 175 13.67 -21.90 -7.95
N SER A 176 14.22 -21.31 -9.01
CA SER A 176 13.98 -19.91 -9.37
C SER A 176 12.49 -19.61 -9.63
N LEU A 177 11.80 -20.49 -10.37
CA LEU A 177 10.37 -20.34 -10.65
C LEU A 177 9.54 -20.47 -9.38
N ILE A 178 9.92 -21.39 -8.50
CA ILE A 178 9.22 -21.57 -7.22
C ILE A 178 9.36 -20.31 -6.37
N ARG A 179 10.57 -19.74 -6.30
CA ARG A 179 10.84 -18.48 -5.62
C ARG A 179 9.99 -17.34 -6.17
N GLU A 180 9.96 -17.15 -7.49
CA GLU A 180 9.13 -16.14 -8.16
C GLU A 180 7.64 -16.31 -7.85
N GLN A 181 7.15 -17.55 -7.78
CA GLN A 181 5.75 -17.81 -7.43
C GLN A 181 5.46 -17.48 -5.96
N ILE A 182 6.34 -17.81 -5.03
CA ILE A 182 6.18 -17.44 -3.61
C ILE A 182 6.15 -15.91 -3.50
N GLU A 183 7.06 -15.20 -4.18
CA GLU A 183 7.12 -13.75 -4.22
C GLU A 183 5.84 -13.13 -4.81
N SER A 184 5.35 -13.68 -5.92
CA SER A 184 4.09 -13.24 -6.55
C SER A 184 2.87 -13.46 -5.65
N VAL A 185 2.86 -14.54 -4.87
CA VAL A 185 1.77 -14.80 -3.92
C VAL A 185 1.86 -13.85 -2.73
N LEU A 186 3.05 -13.63 -2.16
CA LEU A 186 3.26 -12.73 -1.03
C LEU A 186 2.94 -11.27 -1.37
N SER A 187 3.37 -10.80 -2.53
CA SER A 187 3.07 -9.43 -3.01
C SER A 187 1.57 -9.15 -3.21
N LYS A 188 0.73 -10.18 -3.35
CA LYS A 188 -0.74 -10.01 -3.37
C LYS A 188 -1.33 -9.81 -1.97
N TYR A 189 -0.71 -10.39 -0.94
CA TYR A 189 -1.19 -10.32 0.44
C TYR A 189 -0.61 -9.13 1.22
N ILE A 190 0.61 -8.73 0.90
CA ILE A 190 1.34 -7.65 1.54
C ILE A 190 1.21 -6.41 0.67
N ARG A 191 0.61 -5.34 1.20
CA ARG A 191 0.37 -4.09 0.45
C ARG A 191 1.67 -3.40 0.02
N GLU A 192 2.73 -3.63 0.77
CA GLU A 192 4.06 -3.04 0.56
C GLU A 192 4.93 -4.05 -0.19
N SER A 193 4.99 -3.91 -1.52
CA SER A 193 5.80 -4.79 -2.38
C SER A 193 7.28 -4.79 -2.00
N ASP A 194 7.76 -3.65 -1.48
CA ASP A 194 9.18 -3.43 -1.19
C ASP A 194 9.67 -4.34 -0.06
N VAL A 195 8.81 -4.63 0.93
CA VAL A 195 9.10 -5.54 2.03
C VAL A 195 9.40 -6.95 1.52
N VAL A 196 8.62 -7.41 0.54
CA VAL A 196 8.77 -8.75 -0.05
C VAL A 196 10.04 -8.83 -0.88
N ILE A 197 10.32 -7.82 -1.69
CA ILE A 197 11.52 -7.76 -2.53
C ILE A 197 12.79 -7.72 -1.65
N LYS A 198 12.77 -6.90 -0.59
CA LYS A 198 13.86 -6.83 0.38
C LYS A 198 14.10 -8.17 1.07
N PHE A 199 13.02 -8.86 1.45
CA PHE A 199 13.12 -10.18 2.08
C PHE A 199 13.88 -11.15 1.18
N PHE A 200 13.44 -11.36 -0.05
CA PHE A 200 14.08 -12.33 -0.95
C PHE A 200 15.47 -11.90 -1.42
N ASN A 201 15.76 -10.61 -1.51
CA ASN A 201 17.09 -10.14 -1.92
C ASN A 201 18.12 -10.13 -0.80
N ASN A 202 17.70 -10.33 0.45
CA ASN A 202 18.61 -10.39 1.59
C ASN A 202 19.45 -11.68 1.53
N SER A 203 20.76 -11.55 1.73
CA SER A 203 21.72 -12.66 1.79
C SER A 203 21.38 -13.69 2.86
N ASN A 204 20.63 -13.30 3.89
CA ASN A 204 20.23 -14.16 4.98
C ASN A 204 19.05 -15.07 4.63
N THR A 205 18.36 -14.85 3.50
CA THR A 205 17.32 -15.77 3.03
C THR A 205 17.91 -16.93 2.24
N VAL A 206 17.74 -18.14 2.77
CA VAL A 206 18.12 -19.38 2.08
C VAL A 206 16.85 -20.18 1.79
N ILE A 207 16.61 -20.44 0.51
CA ILE A 207 15.51 -21.28 0.05
C ILE A 207 16.09 -22.61 -0.41
N SER A 208 15.68 -23.70 0.23
CA SER A 208 16.10 -25.05 -0.14
C SER A 208 14.88 -25.89 -0.50
N LEU A 209 14.99 -26.65 -1.59
CA LEU A 209 13.97 -27.59 -2.03
C LEU A 209 14.38 -29.00 -1.60
N LYS A 210 13.47 -29.70 -0.93
CA LYS A 210 13.66 -31.06 -0.43
C LYS A 210 12.62 -32.03 -1.02
N SER A 211 13.06 -33.24 -1.32
CA SER A 211 12.17 -34.35 -1.69
C SER A 211 11.43 -34.89 -0.46
N GLU A 212 10.46 -35.77 -0.66
CA GLU A 212 9.81 -36.51 0.43
C GLU A 212 10.81 -37.36 1.24
N ALA A 213 11.91 -37.80 0.62
CA ALA A 213 12.99 -38.52 1.29
C ALA A 213 13.97 -37.58 2.04
N GLY A 214 13.80 -36.26 1.94
CA GLY A 214 14.65 -35.26 2.62
C GLY A 214 15.90 -34.84 1.84
N GLU A 215 16.11 -35.36 0.63
CA GLU A 215 17.24 -35.00 -0.23
C GLU A 215 17.05 -33.59 -0.82
N THR A 216 18.12 -32.80 -0.86
CA THR A 216 18.12 -31.46 -1.50
C THR A 216 18.11 -31.59 -3.02
N LEU A 217 17.17 -30.92 -3.68
CA LEU A 217 17.00 -30.94 -5.14
C LEU A 217 17.11 -29.53 -5.71
N ASP A 218 17.72 -29.39 -6.89
CA ASP A 218 17.76 -28.11 -7.62
C ASP A 218 16.53 -27.93 -8.53
N SER A 219 15.91 -29.04 -8.94
CA SER A 219 14.75 -29.02 -9.82
C SER A 219 13.82 -30.22 -9.62
N ILE A 220 12.53 -30.00 -9.89
CA ILE A 220 11.49 -31.03 -9.81
C ILE A 220 11.13 -31.49 -11.23
N SER A 221 11.37 -32.77 -11.53
CA SER A 221 11.02 -33.40 -12.81
C SER A 221 9.88 -34.41 -12.71
N LYS A 222 9.53 -34.87 -11.50
CA LYS A 222 8.48 -35.88 -11.29
C LYS A 222 7.24 -35.24 -10.66
N LEU A 223 6.10 -35.88 -10.88
CA LEU A 223 4.87 -35.56 -10.14
C LEU A 223 5.00 -36.10 -8.72
N GLY A 224 4.46 -35.37 -7.75
CA GLY A 224 4.57 -35.76 -6.35
C GLY A 224 4.51 -34.59 -5.39
N THR A 225 4.82 -34.90 -4.13
CA THR A 225 4.87 -33.93 -3.04
C THR A 225 6.33 -33.60 -2.71
N TYR A 226 6.61 -32.31 -2.59
CA TYR A 226 7.93 -31.76 -2.30
C TYR A 226 7.81 -30.73 -1.17
N TYR A 227 8.91 -30.40 -0.54
CA TYR A 227 8.96 -29.42 0.55
C TYR A 227 9.95 -28.32 0.21
N VAL A 228 9.57 -27.06 0.43
CA VAL A 228 10.49 -25.94 0.33
C VAL A 228 10.64 -25.33 1.70
N ASN A 229 11.88 -25.31 2.17
CA ASN A 229 12.25 -24.66 3.41
C ASN A 229 12.75 -23.24 3.07
N VAL A 230 12.07 -22.26 3.63
CA VAL A 230 12.48 -20.85 3.62
C VAL A 230 13.08 -20.58 4.99
N ASN A 231 14.40 -20.43 5.02
CA ASN A 231 15.15 -20.10 6.24
C ASN A 231 15.58 -18.64 6.19
N TYR A 232 15.31 -17.91 7.26
CA TYR A 232 15.83 -16.57 7.50
C TYR A 232 16.38 -16.50 8.92
N GLU A 233 17.69 -16.39 9.05
CA GLU A 233 18.40 -16.39 10.33
C GLU A 233 18.02 -17.62 11.17
N GLU A 234 17.24 -17.46 12.24
CA GLU A 234 16.80 -18.54 13.14
C GLU A 234 15.40 -19.07 12.84
N ARG A 235 14.68 -18.47 11.88
CA ARG A 235 13.29 -18.81 11.57
C ARG A 235 13.22 -19.70 10.34
N GLU A 236 12.57 -20.84 10.51
CA GLU A 236 12.30 -21.78 9.42
C GLU A 236 10.81 -21.82 9.10
N HIS A 237 10.48 -21.80 7.81
CA HIS A 237 9.12 -22.02 7.35
C HIS A 237 9.08 -23.06 6.24
N ILE A 238 8.22 -24.07 6.42
CA ILE A 238 8.10 -25.20 5.50
C ILE A 238 6.86 -25.00 4.62
N ILE A 239 7.06 -25.02 3.31
CA ILE A 239 6.01 -24.90 2.29
C ILE A 239 5.86 -26.25 1.60
N THR A 240 4.67 -26.82 1.62
CA THR A 240 4.37 -28.05 0.87
C THR A 240 4.07 -27.72 -0.58
N ILE A 241 4.82 -28.30 -1.51
CA ILE A 241 4.63 -28.18 -2.94
C ILE A 241 4.02 -29.47 -3.47
N VAL A 242 2.85 -29.36 -4.10
CA VAL A 242 2.18 -30.49 -4.75
C VAL A 242 2.21 -30.27 -6.26
N VAL A 243 2.84 -31.18 -6.98
CA VAL A 243 2.93 -31.14 -8.45
C VAL A 243 1.98 -32.19 -9.02
N ASN A 244 0.87 -31.73 -9.60
CA ASN A 244 -0.17 -32.58 -10.18
C ASN A 244 -0.16 -32.50 -11.71
N SER A 245 -0.55 -33.58 -12.37
CA SER A 245 -0.98 -33.52 -13.77
C SER A 245 -2.35 -32.85 -13.83
N GLY A 246 -2.47 -31.80 -14.64
CA GLY A 246 -3.78 -31.26 -14.98
C GLY A 246 -4.47 -32.22 -15.95
N ASN A 247 -5.55 -32.87 -15.52
CA ASN A 247 -6.49 -33.47 -16.46
C ASN A 247 -7.20 -32.31 -17.16
N ASN A 248 -6.96 -32.15 -18.47
CA ASN A 248 -7.83 -31.34 -19.32
C ASN A 248 -9.12 -32.13 -19.60
#